data_AF-A0A6G2DEF2-F1
#
_entry.id   AF-A0A6G2DEF2-F1
#
_cell.length_a   1.000
_cell.length_b   1.000
_cell.length_c   1.000
_cell.angle_alpha   90.00
_cell.angle_beta   90.00
_cell.angle_gamma   90.00
#
_symmetry.space_group_name_H-M   'P 1'
#
loop_
_entity.id
_entity.type
_entity.pdbx_description
1 polymer ?
#
loop_
_entity_poly.entity_id
_entity_poly.type
_entity_poly.pdbx_seq_one_letter_code
_entity_poly.pdbx_strand_id
1 'polypeptide(L)'
;SIYEEAKTMVDPEKKVQVLAKEGWNPGVLGIVAGRLLEELGQTVIVLNIEDGRAKGSARSVEAVDIFEALDPHRDLFIAFGGHAGAAGMTLEVEQLSDLSQVLEDYVREKGADAGGKNKLNLDEE
;
A
#
# COMPACT_ATOMS: atom_id res chain seq x y z
N SER A 1 8.01 18.71 -2.39
CA SER A 1 7.94 18.10 -1.05
C SER A 1 7.80 16.60 -1.26
N ILE A 2 8.07 15.77 -0.24
CA ILE A 2 7.92 14.31 -0.38
C ILE A 2 6.50 13.93 -0.86
N TYR A 3 5.47 14.65 -0.39
CA TYR A 3 4.09 14.47 -0.84
C TYR A 3 3.91 14.71 -2.35
N GLU A 4 4.35 15.86 -2.86
CA GLU A 4 4.23 16.18 -4.29
C GLU A 4 5.00 15.17 -5.16
N GLU A 5 6.19 14.76 -4.72
CA GLU A 5 6.97 13.75 -5.44
C GLU A 5 6.26 12.40 -5.45
N ALA A 6 5.82 11.91 -4.30
CA ALA A 6 5.07 10.66 -4.19
C ALA A 6 3.78 10.70 -5.04
N LYS A 7 3.08 11.84 -5.06
CA LYS A 7 1.88 12.03 -5.89
C LYS A 7 2.16 11.89 -7.39
N THR A 8 3.31 12.35 -7.88
CA THR A 8 3.70 12.15 -9.30
C THR A 8 4.02 10.71 -9.66
N MET A 9 4.25 9.85 -8.67
CA MET A 9 4.57 8.42 -8.86
C MET A 9 3.33 7.52 -8.76
N VAL A 10 2.14 8.08 -8.47
CA VAL A 10 0.89 7.31 -8.37
C VAL A 10 0.55 6.70 -9.71
N ASP A 11 0.25 5.40 -9.69
CA ASP A 11 -0.23 4.66 -10.84
C ASP A 11 -1.75 4.50 -10.75
N PRO A 12 -2.54 5.14 -11.62
CA PRO A 12 -3.99 5.08 -11.58
C PRO A 12 -4.57 3.71 -11.95
N GLU A 13 -3.79 2.82 -12.57
CA GLU A 13 -4.24 1.46 -12.91
C GLU A 13 -4.15 0.50 -11.71
N LYS A 14 -3.32 0.83 -10.72
CA LYS A 14 -3.12 0.02 -9.51
C LYS A 14 -4.19 0.26 -8.45
N LYS A 15 -4.48 -0.80 -7.69
CA LYS A 15 -5.38 -0.75 -6.51
C LYS A 15 -4.65 -0.49 -5.21
N VAL A 16 -3.32 -0.59 -5.23
CA VAL A 16 -2.43 -0.35 -4.11
C VAL A 16 -1.23 0.42 -4.61
N GLN A 17 -0.82 1.46 -3.88
CA GLN A 17 0.32 2.29 -4.25
C GLN A 17 1.54 1.92 -3.42
N VAL A 18 2.59 1.40 -4.05
CA VAL A 18 3.91 1.19 -3.42
C VAL A 18 4.89 2.19 -4.01
N LEU A 19 5.16 3.25 -3.24
CA LEU A 19 5.95 4.39 -3.69
C LEU A 19 7.28 4.41 -2.95
N ALA A 20 8.39 4.24 -3.67
CA ALA A 20 9.72 4.16 -3.07
C ALA A 20 10.72 5.07 -3.79
N LYS A 21 11.45 5.90 -3.04
CA LYS A 21 12.48 6.79 -3.61
C LYS A 21 13.57 7.10 -2.59
N GLU A 22 14.78 7.33 -3.06
CA GLU A 22 15.90 7.81 -2.25
C GLU A 22 15.70 9.26 -1.76
N GLY A 23 16.33 9.59 -0.63
CA GLY A 23 16.35 10.96 -0.10
C GLY A 23 15.07 11.40 0.60
N TRP A 24 14.13 10.48 0.84
CA TRP A 24 12.91 10.75 1.59
C TRP A 24 13.14 10.53 3.10
N ASN A 25 12.72 11.49 3.93
CA ASN A 25 12.90 11.39 5.37
C ASN A 25 11.95 10.31 5.97
N PRO A 26 12.48 9.23 6.58
CA PRO A 26 11.67 8.15 7.14
C PRO A 26 10.64 8.61 8.19
N GLY A 27 10.95 9.68 8.93
CA GLY A 27 10.10 10.20 10.01
C GLY A 27 8.78 10.82 9.56
N VAL A 28 8.61 11.09 8.27
CA VAL A 28 7.38 11.72 7.73
C VAL A 28 6.60 10.83 6.75
N LEU A 29 7.13 9.66 6.38
CA LEU A 29 6.51 8.80 5.35
C LEU A 29 5.11 8.32 5.75
N GLY A 30 4.88 8.03 7.03
CA GLY A 30 3.57 7.65 7.54
C GLY A 30 2.51 8.76 7.45
N ILE A 31 2.91 10.04 7.44
CA ILE A 31 2.03 11.19 7.23
C ILE A 31 1.73 11.35 5.74
N VAL A 32 2.75 11.20 4.89
CA VAL A 32 2.60 11.26 3.43
C VAL A 32 1.67 10.14 2.94
N ALA A 33 1.89 8.90 3.40
CA ALA A 33 1.03 7.75 3.10
C ALA A 33 -0.42 7.99 3.52
N GLY A 34 -0.64 8.60 4.69
CA GLY A 34 -1.99 8.91 5.18
C GLY A 34 -2.72 9.90 4.30
N ARG A 35 -2.04 11.00 3.92
CA ARG A 35 -2.64 12.02 3.04
C ARG A 35 -2.96 11.47 1.65
N LEU A 36 -2.08 10.64 1.10
CA LEU A 36 -2.33 9.98 -0.18
C LEU A 36 -3.48 8.97 -0.07
N LEU A 37 -3.60 8.23 1.03
CA LEU A 37 -4.77 7.39 1.27
C LEU A 37 -6.06 8.21 1.31
N GLU A 38 -6.07 9.34 2.00
CA GLU A 38 -7.25 10.23 2.07
C GLU A 38 -7.66 10.74 0.68
N GLU A 39 -6.68 11.04 -0.18
CA GLU A 39 -6.92 11.53 -1.55
C GLU A 39 -7.33 10.40 -2.52
N LEU A 40 -6.72 9.22 -2.39
CA LEU A 40 -6.86 8.13 -3.37
C LEU A 40 -7.88 7.04 -2.96
N GLY A 41 -8.27 7.01 -1.68
CA GLY A 41 -9.22 6.02 -1.15
C GLY A 41 -8.73 4.57 -1.19
N GLN A 42 -7.41 4.35 -1.17
CA GLN A 42 -6.81 3.01 -1.31
C GLN A 42 -5.57 2.85 -0.42
N THR A 43 -5.06 1.62 -0.32
CA THR A 43 -3.84 1.32 0.45
C THR A 43 -2.63 2.01 -0.18
N VAL A 44 -1.84 2.70 0.65
CA VAL A 44 -0.64 3.42 0.22
C VAL A 44 0.54 3.06 1.12
N ILE A 45 1.65 2.73 0.49
CA ILE A 45 2.95 2.47 1.09
C ILE A 45 3.95 3.49 0.55
N VAL A 46 4.65 4.15 1.47
CA VAL A 46 5.69 5.12 1.13
C VAL A 46 6.99 4.72 1.81
N LEU A 47 8.05 4.57 1.02
CA LEU A 47 9.32 3.99 1.42
C LEU A 47 10.48 4.92 1.01
N ASN A 48 11.45 5.10 1.91
CA ASN A 48 12.75 5.63 1.54
C ASN A 48 13.67 4.48 1.13
N ILE A 49 14.48 4.70 0.10
CA ILE A 49 15.55 3.76 -0.29
C ILE A 49 16.88 4.26 0.25
N GLU A 50 17.61 3.38 0.94
CA GLU A 50 18.96 3.61 1.46
C GLU A 50 19.73 2.28 1.52
N ASP A 51 20.95 2.25 0.98
CA ASP A 51 21.84 1.07 0.99
C ASP A 51 21.19 -0.23 0.47
N GLY A 52 20.43 -0.14 -0.63
CA GLY A 52 19.74 -1.29 -1.24
C GLY A 52 18.47 -1.74 -0.51
N ARG A 53 18.08 -1.05 0.57
CA ARG A 53 16.91 -1.37 1.38
C ARG A 53 15.85 -0.28 1.28
N ALA A 54 14.60 -0.71 1.17
CA ALA A 54 13.44 0.14 1.29
C ALA A 54 12.93 0.11 2.73
N LYS A 55 12.72 1.27 3.35
CA LYS A 55 12.17 1.40 4.70
C LYS A 55 11.09 2.47 4.74
N GLY A 56 9.96 2.17 5.39
CA GLY A 56 8.91 3.16 5.51
C GLY A 56 7.63 2.67 6.14
N SER A 57 6.53 3.25 5.69
CA SER A 57 5.24 3.14 6.36
C SER A 57 4.12 2.91 5.36
N ALA A 58 3.14 2.15 5.80
CA ALA A 58 1.94 1.83 5.08
C ALA A 58 0.71 2.37 5.83
N ARG A 59 -0.30 2.79 5.06
CA ARG A 59 -1.62 3.18 5.53
C ARG A 59 -2.66 2.48 4.68
N SER A 60 -3.72 1.99 5.32
CA SER A 60 -4.76 1.24 4.63
C SER A 60 -6.16 1.64 5.07
N VAL A 61 -7.11 1.43 4.16
CA VAL A 61 -8.53 1.71 4.38
C VAL A 61 -9.15 0.62 5.25
N GLU A 62 -10.27 0.90 5.92
CA GLU A 62 -10.90 -0.07 6.85
C GLU A 62 -11.26 -1.41 6.20
N ALA A 63 -11.54 -1.42 4.90
CA ALA A 63 -11.85 -2.64 4.14
C ALA A 63 -10.62 -3.55 3.90
N VAL A 64 -9.41 -3.06 4.16
CA VAL A 64 -8.16 -3.77 3.89
C VAL A 64 -7.34 -3.81 5.19
N ASP A 65 -7.37 -4.96 5.88
CA ASP A 65 -6.45 -5.20 6.99
C ASP A 65 -5.05 -5.48 6.41
N ILE A 66 -4.17 -4.48 6.48
CA ILE A 66 -2.82 -4.58 5.92
C ILE A 66 -1.91 -5.50 6.73
N PHE A 67 -2.20 -5.70 8.02
CA PHE A 67 -1.43 -6.61 8.83
C PHE A 67 -1.78 -8.05 8.43
N GLU A 68 -3.06 -8.39 8.32
CA GLU A 68 -3.53 -9.68 7.81
C GLU A 68 -2.98 -9.97 6.40
N ALA A 69 -2.92 -8.96 5.53
CA ALA A 69 -2.41 -9.12 4.18
C ALA A 69 -0.90 -9.45 4.12
N LEU A 70 -0.10 -8.96 5.07
CA LEU A 70 1.36 -9.03 5.01
C LEU A 70 1.99 -10.01 6.01
N ASP A 71 1.31 -10.34 7.11
CA ASP A 71 1.80 -11.27 8.13
C ASP A 71 2.15 -12.67 7.59
N PRO A 72 1.41 -13.25 6.61
CA PRO A 72 1.79 -14.52 5.98
C PRO A 72 3.07 -14.45 5.14
N HIS A 73 3.47 -13.27 4.70
CA HIS A 73 4.60 -13.02 3.77
C HIS A 73 5.80 -12.41 4.49
N ARG A 74 6.02 -12.82 5.75
CA ARG A 74 7.08 -12.26 6.61
C ARG A 74 8.49 -12.41 6.04
N ASP A 75 8.70 -13.40 5.19
CA ASP A 75 9.95 -13.67 4.48
C ASP A 75 10.35 -12.56 3.48
N LEU A 76 9.40 -11.74 3.03
CA LEU A 76 9.70 -10.56 2.19
C LEU A 76 10.43 -9.46 2.98
N PHE A 77 10.35 -9.47 4.31
CA PHE A 77 10.75 -8.35 5.15
C PHE A 77 11.97 -8.65 6.02
N ILE A 78 12.85 -7.66 6.10
CA ILE A 78 13.92 -7.60 7.11
C ILE A 78 13.32 -7.22 8.47
N ALA A 79 12.33 -6.32 8.45
CA ALA A 79 11.56 -5.93 9.64
C ALA A 79 10.13 -5.60 9.22
N PHE A 80 9.15 -6.10 9.98
CA PHE A 80 7.74 -5.84 9.73
C PHE A 80 6.94 -5.85 11.04
N GLY A 81 6.01 -4.92 11.19
CA GLY A 81 5.07 -4.88 12.30
C GLY A 81 4.01 -3.79 12.11
N GLY A 82 2.93 -3.84 12.88
CA GLY A 82 1.82 -2.90 12.72
C GLY A 82 0.50 -3.43 13.25
N HIS A 83 -0.58 -2.94 12.67
CA HIS A 83 -1.97 -3.30 12.94
C HIS A 83 -2.82 -3.07 11.68
N ALA A 84 -4.13 -3.35 11.75
CA ALA A 84 -5.04 -3.36 10.61
C ALA A 84 -4.91 -2.18 9.62
N GLY A 85 -4.91 -0.94 10.12
CA GLY A 85 -4.80 0.26 9.27
C GLY A 85 -3.39 0.80 9.02
N ALA A 86 -2.34 0.23 9.61
CA ALA A 86 -0.98 0.77 9.47
C ALA A 86 0.13 -0.26 9.74
N ALA A 87 1.19 -0.21 8.94
CA ALA A 87 2.37 -1.04 9.15
C ALA A 87 3.67 -0.26 8.92
N GLY A 88 4.71 -0.63 9.65
CA GLY A 88 6.09 -0.24 9.40
C GLY A 88 6.87 -1.42 8.84
N MET A 89 7.71 -1.17 7.84
CA MET A 89 8.45 -2.23 7.17
C MET A 89 9.84 -1.82 6.72
N THR A 90 10.71 -2.81 6.58
CA THR A 90 12.01 -2.74 5.89
C THR A 90 12.16 -4.01 5.06
N LEU A 91 12.52 -3.86 3.79
CA LEU A 91 12.72 -4.94 2.83
C LEU A 91 13.85 -4.59 1.85
N GLU A 92 14.41 -5.59 1.17
CA GLU A 92 15.34 -5.34 0.07
C GLU A 92 14.58 -4.71 -1.11
N VAL A 93 15.21 -3.79 -1.86
CA VAL A 93 14.56 -3.08 -2.98
C VAL A 93 14.03 -4.03 -4.05
N GLU A 94 14.68 -5.18 -4.21
CA GLU A 94 14.28 -6.24 -5.15
C GLU A 94 12.90 -6.84 -4.81
N GLN A 95 12.44 -6.73 -3.56
CA GLN A 95 11.17 -7.26 -3.07
C GLN A 95 9.99 -6.29 -3.23
N LEU A 96 10.21 -5.07 -3.77
CA LEU A 96 9.15 -4.08 -3.94
C LEU A 96 8.04 -4.54 -4.88
N SER A 97 8.40 -5.27 -5.94
CA SER A 97 7.43 -5.83 -6.89
C SER A 97 6.58 -6.92 -6.24
N ASP A 98 7.19 -7.80 -5.45
CA ASP A 98 6.48 -8.87 -4.73
C ASP A 98 5.53 -8.29 -3.66
N LEU A 99 5.97 -7.25 -2.93
CA LEU A 99 5.11 -6.52 -2.00
C LEU A 99 3.89 -5.91 -2.70
N SER A 100 4.08 -5.27 -3.86
CA SER A 100 2.97 -4.73 -4.66
C SER A 100 2.01 -5.85 -5.05
N GLN A 101 2.52 -6.97 -5.54
CA GLN A 101 1.71 -8.08 -6.02
C GLN A 101 0.87 -8.72 -4.91
N VAL A 102 1.49 -9.01 -3.75
CA VAL A 102 0.79 -9.56 -2.57
C VAL A 102 -0.41 -8.70 -2.17
N LEU A 103 -0.24 -7.38 -2.13
CA LEU A 103 -1.31 -6.48 -1.72
C LEU A 103 -2.38 -6.32 -2.79
N GLU A 104 -2.00 -6.29 -4.07
CA GLU A 104 -2.96 -6.24 -5.17
C GLU A 104 -3.81 -7.51 -5.23
N ASP A 105 -3.20 -8.69 -5.02
CA ASP A 105 -3.93 -9.96 -4.92
C ASP A 105 -4.86 -9.98 -3.72
N TYR A 106 -4.38 -9.58 -2.54
CA TYR A 106 -5.23 -9.50 -1.34
C TYR A 106 -6.45 -8.58 -1.54
N VAL A 107 -6.24 -7.39 -2.13
CA VAL A 107 -7.33 -6.45 -2.42
C VAL A 107 -8.28 -7.03 -3.47
N ARG A 108 -7.77 -7.76 -4.47
CA ARG A 108 -8.60 -8.41 -5.48
C ARG A 108 -9.45 -9.53 -4.90
N GLU A 109 -8.89 -10.36 -4.02
CA GLU A 109 -9.61 -11.46 -3.37
C GLU A 109 -10.72 -10.92 -2.44
N LYS A 110 -10.38 -9.99 -1.54
CA LYS A 110 -11.37 -9.36 -0.65
C LYS A 110 -12.41 -8.54 -1.42
N GLY A 111 -12.01 -7.89 -2.52
CA GLY A 111 -12.92 -7.16 -3.42
C GLY A 111 -13.86 -8.08 -4.20
N ALA A 112 -13.40 -9.28 -4.58
CA ALA A 112 -14.23 -10.30 -5.20
C ALA A 112 -15.26 -10.88 -4.22
N ASP A 113 -14.88 -11.07 -2.94
CA ASP A 113 -15.79 -11.49 -1.88
C ASP A 113 -16.82 -10.41 -1.50
N ALA A 114 -16.47 -9.12 -1.62
CA ALA A 114 -17.40 -8.01 -1.49
C ALA A 114 -18.35 -7.86 -2.72
N GLY A 115 -18.03 -8.52 -3.84
CA GLY A 115 -18.76 -8.49 -5.12
C GLY A 115 -20.06 -9.30 -5.16
N GLY A 116 -20.44 -9.98 -4.07
CA GLY A 116 -21.70 -10.74 -3.96
C GLY A 116 -22.99 -9.90 -3.90
N LYS A 117 -22.91 -8.57 -4.01
CA LYS A 117 -24.09 -7.71 -4.20
C LYS A 117 -23.88 -6.81 -5.41
N ASN A 118 -23.93 -7.44 -6.57
CA ASN A 118 -24.13 -6.77 -7.84
C ASN A 118 -25.40 -5.91 -7.76
N LYS A 119 -25.25 -4.60 -7.59
CA LYS A 119 -26.34 -3.63 -7.75
C LYS A 119 -26.51 -3.42 -9.25
N LEU A 120 -27.14 -4.40 -9.91
CA LEU A 120 -27.70 -4.22 -11.25
C LEU A 120 -28.94 -3.35 -11.09
N ASN A 121 -28.76 -2.03 -11.11
CA ASN A 121 -29.79 -1.15 -11.65
C ASN A 121 -29.38 -0.90 -13.10
N LEU A 122 -29.88 -1.76 -13.98
CA LEU A 122 -30.02 -1.44 -15.39
C LEU A 122 -31.45 -0.96 -15.55
N ASP A 123 -31.60 0.35 -15.50
CA ASP A 123 -32.73 1.07 -16.04
C ASP A 123 -32.75 0.80 -17.56
N GLU A 124 -33.71 0.00 -18.02
CA GLU A 124 -34.15 0.00 -19.42
C GLU A 124 -35.67 -0.26 -19.46
N GLU A 125 -36.38 0.84 -19.78
CA GLU A 125 -37.79 1.06 -20.18
C GLU A 125 -38.95 0.70 -19.22
#